data_AF-A0A6V6ZG46-F1
#
_entry.id   AF-A0A6V6ZG46-F1
#
_cell.length_a   1.000
_cell.length_b   1.000
_cell.length_c   1.000
_cell.angle_alpha   90.00
_cell.angle_beta   90.00
_cell.angle_gamma   90.00
#
_symmetry.space_group_name_H-M   'P 1'
#
loop_
_entity.id
_entity.type
_entity.pdbx_description
1 polymer ?
#
loop_
_entity_poly.entity_id
_entity_poly.type
_entity_poly.pdbx_seq_one_letter_code
_entity_poly.pdbx_strand_id
1 'polypeptide(L)' 'MGRLIKFLIYLVCLCFIGLVGYAYLGPLFGVDFSSPQQEIREPVILNVE' A
#
# COMPACT_ATOMS: atom_id res chain seq x y z
N MET A 1 7.29 25.39 23.28
CA MET A 1 6.68 24.78 22.07
C MET A 1 7.56 23.73 21.37
N GLY A 2 8.89 23.87 21.28
CA GLY A 2 9.73 22.89 20.56
C GLY A 2 9.75 21.44 21.11
N ARG A 3 9.51 21.24 22.42
CA ARG A 3 9.46 19.89 23.03
C ARG A 3 8.23 19.08 22.59
N LEU A 4 7.07 19.72 22.46
CA LEU A 4 5.84 19.09 21.96
C LEU A 4 5.97 18.71 20.48
N ILE A 5 6.57 19.59 19.68
CA ILE A 5 6.80 19.33 18.25
C ILE A 5 7.76 18.14 18.07
N LYS A 6 8.85 18.05 18.85
CA LYS A 6 9.72 16.86 18.84
C LYS A 6 8.93 15.58 19.14
N PHE A 7 8.04 15.61 20.13
CA PHE A 7 7.22 14.46 20.48
C PHE A 7 6.28 14.05 19.33
N LEU A 8 5.64 15.02 18.66
CA LEU A 8 4.81 14.76 17.49
C LEU A 8 5.60 14.10 16.36
N ILE A 9 6.84 14.52 16.11
CA ILE A 9 7.70 13.90 15.10
C ILE A 9 7.96 12.43 15.45
N TYR A 10 8.30 12.12 16.71
CA TYR A 10 8.48 10.72 17.13
C TYR A 10 7.20 9.89 16.97
N LEU A 11 6.04 10.47 17.27
CA LEU A 11 4.75 9.80 17.13
C LEU A 11 4.44 9.51 15.65
N VAL A 12 4.67 10.47 14.75
CA VAL A 12 4.51 10.29 13.31
C VAL A 12 5.44 9.18 12.80
N CYS A 13 6.71 9.17 13.22
CA CYS A 13 7.63 8.10 12.87
C CYS A 13 7.14 6.73 13.38
N LEU A 14 6.61 6.67 14.60
CA LEU A 14 6.08 5.43 15.17
C LEU A 14 4.86 4.92 14.39
N CYS A 15 3.92 5.80 14.04
CA CYS A 15 2.77 5.46 13.20
C CYS A 15 3.22 4.98 11.81
N PHE A 16 4.22 5.63 11.22
CA PHE A 16 4.78 5.24 9.93
C PHE A 16 5.40 3.83 10.01
N ILE A 17 6.22 3.57 11.02
CA ILE A 17 6.81 2.24 11.24
C ILE A 17 5.72 1.18 11.46
N GLY A 18 4.65 1.51 12.19
CA GLY A 18 3.51 0.61 12.40
C GLY A 18 2.79 0.26 11.09
N LEU A 19 2.56 1.25 10.22
CA LEU A 19 1.96 1.04 8.90
C LEU A 19 2.84 0.17 8.01
N VAL A 20 4.14 0.47 7.96
CA VAL A 20 5.12 -0.34 7.21
C VAL A 20 5.14 -1.76 7.74
N GLY A 21 5.26 -1.94 9.06
CA GLY A 21 5.24 -3.25 9.70
C GLY A 21 3.98 -4.05 9.38
N TYR A 22 2.81 -3.41 9.41
CA TYR A 22 1.54 -4.05 9.04
C TYR A 22 1.50 -4.46 7.56
N ALA A 23 1.98 -3.63 6.65
CA ALA A 23 2.02 -3.97 5.22
C ALA A 23 2.92 -5.18 4.92
N TYR A 24 4.05 -5.31 5.63
CA TYR A 24 4.99 -6.42 5.42
C TYR A 24 4.66 -7.69 6.23
N LEU A 25 4.15 -7.55 7.45
CA LEU A 25 3.78 -8.70 8.29
C LEU A 25 2.35 -9.18 8.03
N GLY A 26 1.45 -8.31 7.56
CA GLY A 26 0.06 -8.66 7.27
C GLY A 26 -0.11 -9.90 6.38
N PRO A 27 0.68 -10.12 5.31
CA PRO A 27 0.58 -11.33 4.50
C PRO A 27 0.91 -12.60 5.27
N LEU A 28 1.78 -12.53 6.29
CA LEU A 28 2.11 -13.66 7.16
C LEU A 28 0.93 -14.05 8.06
N PHE A 29 0.04 -13.10 8.36
CA PHE A 29 -1.19 -13.33 9.13
C PHE A 29 -2.42 -13.63 8.26
N GLY A 30 -2.22 -13.85 6.95
CA GLY A 30 -3.30 -14.18 6.01
C GLY A 30 -4.08 -12.99 5.49
N VAL A 31 -3.55 -11.77 5.61
CA VAL A 31 -4.14 -10.58 4.98
C VAL A 31 -3.67 -10.48 3.53
N ASP A 32 -4.60 -10.46 2.57
CA ASP A 32 -4.29 -10.28 1.15
C ASP A 32 -4.40 -8.79 0.76
N PHE A 33 -3.30 -8.23 0.28
CA PHE A 33 -3.21 -6.84 -0.20
C PHE A 33 -3.12 -6.74 -1.72
N SER A 34 -3.26 -7.85 -2.45
CA SER A 34 -3.24 -7.86 -3.90
C SER A 34 -4.49 -7.20 -4.49
N SER A 35 -4.33 -6.51 -5.63
CA SER A 35 -5.48 -5.99 -6.35
C SER A 35 -6.27 -7.15 -6.97
N PRO A 36 -7.61 -7.10 -6.99
CA PRO A 36 -8.40 -8.12 -7.69
C PRO A 36 -7.98 -8.17 -9.15
N GLN A 37 -7.47 -9.32 -9.57
CA GLN A 37 -7.06 -9.53 -10.96
C GLN A 37 -8.29 -9.92 -11.79
N GLN A 38 -8.67 -9.04 -12.71
CA GLN A 38 -9.73 -9.30 -13.68
C GLN A 38 -9.12 -9.38 -15.07
N GLU A 39 -9.39 -10.46 -15.80
CA GLU A 39 -9.04 -10.49 -17.22
C GLU A 39 -9.95 -9.52 -17.98
N ILE A 40 -9.33 -8.58 -18.68
CA ILE A 40 -9.99 -7.68 -19.62
C ILE A 40 -9.60 -8.14 -21.02
N ARG A 41 -10.60 -8.41 -21.86
CA ARG A 41 -10.40 -8.77 -23.27
C ARG A 41 -11.11 -7.76 -24.14
N GLU A 42 -10.34 -7.01 -24.92
CA GLU A 42 -10.88 -6.10 -25.94
C GLU A 42 -10.61 -6.67 -27.33
N PRO A 43 -11.59 -6.63 -28.24
CA PRO A 43 -11.39 -7.07 -29.61
C PRO A 43 -10.44 -6.12 -30.33
N VAL A 44 -9.38 -6.67 -30.94
CA VAL A 44 -8.49 -5.91 -31.82
C VAL A 44 -9.10 -5.87 -33.21
N ILE A 45 -9.36 -4.66 -33.72
CA ILE A 45 -9.75 -4.45 -35.11
C ILE A 45 -8.47 -4.45 -35.94
N LEU A 46 -8.23 -5.51 -36.71
CA LEU A 46 -7.09 -5.60 -37.61
C LEU A 46 -7.51 -5.09 -39.01
N ASN A 47 -7.07 -3.90 -39.38
CA ASN A 47 -7.20 -3.42 -40.76
C ASN A 47 -6.07 -4.03 -41.59
N VAL A 48 -6.43 -4.88 -42.55
CA VAL A 48 -5.50 -5.43 -43.55
C VAL A 48 -5.85 -4.77 -44.89
N GLU A 49 -4.84 -4.19 -45.53
CA GLU A 49 -4.90 -3.58 -46.87
C GLU A 49 -4.58 -4.62 -47.96
#